data_AF-A0A1U9ZW18-F1
#
_entry.id   AF-A0A1U9ZW18-F1
#
_cell.length_a   1.000
_cell.length_b   1.000
_cell.length_c   1.000
_cell.angle_alpha   90.00
_cell.angle_beta   90.00
_cell.angle_gamma   90.00
#
_symmetry.space_group_name_H-M   'P 1'
#
loop_
_entity.id
_entity.type
_entity.pdbx_description
1 polymer ?
#
loop_
_entity_poly.entity_id
_entity_poly.type
_entity_poly.pdbx_seq_one_letter_code
_entity_poly.pdbx_strand_id
1 'polypeptide(L)'
;MNLRRVFGLMAGTALAVAGLAGPARSASAALALPFATPTTCTFQTLNTGNFLTAVGGGGRTTDVIHSNATVARSWERFTVVDAGDGVHFGIKTLTGNFLTAVGGGGRTTDVVHTDATLLQAWEKFALIRQGGDGFAIQTVDGHYLTAVGGGGRTTDVVHSDATLIQSWEIFRVQCGLTTVPNVQGFDDASARQAIVAAGLAVGSVTFDNTCKDVFGTVLFSTPGAGTTVARGSAVNLRESSGVDAQGRPCVLP
;
A
#
# COMPACT_ATOMS: atom_id res chain seq x y z
N MET A 1 60.41 -47.79 -11.12
CA MET A 1 59.65 -48.97 -10.68
C MET A 1 58.52 -48.53 -9.76
N ASN A 2 57.28 -48.83 -10.17
CA ASN A 2 56.07 -49.08 -9.37
C ASN A 2 55.46 -48.03 -8.41
N LEU A 3 54.28 -47.56 -8.85
CA LEU A 3 52.99 -47.42 -8.17
C LEU A 3 52.95 -47.35 -6.62
N ARG A 4 52.15 -46.39 -6.12
CA ARG A 4 50.93 -46.70 -5.34
C ARG A 4 49.96 -45.51 -5.28
N ARG A 5 48.75 -45.74 -5.77
CA ARG A 5 47.56 -44.88 -5.57
C ARG A 5 47.22 -44.82 -4.09
N VAL A 6 46.89 -43.63 -3.58
CA VAL A 6 46.10 -43.47 -2.35
C VAL A 6 44.90 -42.60 -2.71
N PHE A 7 43.74 -43.25 -2.79
CA PHE A 7 42.42 -42.62 -2.77
C PHE A 7 42.15 -42.18 -1.33
N GLY A 8 42.06 -40.88 -1.08
CA GLY A 8 41.52 -40.32 0.15
C GLY A 8 40.08 -39.85 -0.10
N LEU A 9 39.10 -40.63 0.35
CA LEU A 9 37.73 -40.15 0.51
C LEU A 9 37.71 -39.14 1.67
N MET A 10 37.41 -37.87 1.38
CA MET A 10 36.91 -36.93 2.37
C MET A 10 35.43 -36.70 2.09
N ALA A 11 34.60 -37.31 2.93
CA ALA A 11 33.17 -37.11 2.96
C ALA A 11 32.86 -35.68 3.43
N GLY A 12 32.51 -34.80 2.49
CA GLY A 12 31.91 -33.51 2.81
C GLY A 12 30.43 -33.70 3.13
N THR A 13 30.08 -33.70 4.42
CA THR A 13 28.70 -33.60 4.87
C THR A 13 28.16 -32.22 4.54
N ALA A 14 27.46 -32.09 3.42
CA ALA A 14 26.61 -30.95 3.15
C ALA A 14 25.37 -31.02 4.05
N LEU A 15 25.30 -30.18 5.09
CA LEU A 15 24.04 -29.89 5.77
C LEU A 15 23.14 -29.13 4.79
N ALA A 16 22.15 -29.82 4.23
CA ALA A 16 21.05 -29.18 3.55
C ALA A 16 20.19 -28.45 4.60
N VAL A 17 20.23 -27.11 4.60
CA VAL A 17 19.25 -26.31 5.33
C VAL A 17 17.95 -26.41 4.54
N ALA A 18 17.05 -27.27 5.00
CA ALA A 18 15.69 -27.36 4.48
C ALA A 18 14.96 -26.04 4.77
N GLY A 19 14.93 -25.13 3.80
CA GLY A 19 14.02 -24.00 3.82
C GLY A 19 12.60 -24.54 3.77
N LEU A 20 11.81 -24.27 4.80
CA LEU A 20 10.37 -24.53 4.80
C LEU A 20 9.71 -23.61 3.77
N ALA A 21 9.66 -24.06 2.52
CA ALA A 21 8.85 -23.45 1.49
C ALA A 21 7.38 -23.61 1.89
N GLY A 22 6.75 -22.52 2.31
CA GLY A 22 5.29 -22.43 2.40
C GLY A 22 4.67 -22.66 1.01
N PRO A 23 3.40 -23.09 0.92
CA PRO A 23 2.81 -23.48 -0.34
C PRO A 23 2.77 -22.28 -1.28
N ALA A 24 3.41 -22.42 -2.45
CA ALA A 24 3.30 -21.46 -3.55
C ALA A 24 1.83 -21.43 -4.01
N ARG A 25 1.22 -20.24 -4.00
CA ARG A 25 -0.10 -20.05 -4.61
C ARG A 25 0.07 -19.75 -6.09
N SER A 26 -0.53 -20.60 -6.92
CA SER A 26 -0.68 -20.34 -8.36
C SER A 26 -1.45 -19.04 -8.57
N ALA A 27 -1.03 -18.25 -9.56
CA ALA A 27 -1.65 -16.97 -9.89
C ALA A 27 -3.16 -17.16 -10.14
N SER A 28 -3.96 -16.55 -9.28
CA SER A 28 -5.43 -16.53 -9.43
C SER A 28 -5.78 -15.66 -10.64
N ALA A 29 -6.77 -16.10 -11.43
CA ALA A 29 -7.34 -15.32 -12.53
C ALA A 29 -7.55 -13.86 -12.09
N ALA A 30 -7.14 -12.91 -12.94
CA ALA A 30 -7.20 -11.48 -12.66
C ALA A 30 -8.66 -11.07 -12.40
N LEU A 31 -9.03 -11.00 -11.11
CA LEU A 31 -10.28 -10.40 -10.69
C LEU A 31 -10.26 -8.93 -11.11
N ALA A 32 -11.42 -8.42 -11.54
CA ALA A 32 -11.58 -6.99 -11.79
C ALA A 32 -11.12 -6.20 -10.56
N LEU A 33 -10.36 -5.13 -10.78
CA LEU A 33 -9.87 -4.31 -9.68
C LEU A 33 -11.04 -3.75 -8.86
N PRO A 34 -10.90 -3.67 -7.52
CA PRO A 34 -11.98 -3.20 -6.66
C PRO A 34 -12.16 -1.67 -6.70
N PHE A 35 -11.56 -0.97 -7.68
CA PHE A 35 -11.60 0.48 -7.80
C PHE A 35 -11.71 0.91 -9.27
N ALA A 36 -12.43 2.01 -9.50
CA ALA A 36 -12.54 2.65 -10.81
C ALA A 36 -11.28 3.44 -11.15
N THR A 37 -10.93 3.54 -12.43
CA THR A 37 -9.79 4.30 -12.95
C THR A 37 -10.26 5.43 -13.88
N PRO A 38 -9.48 6.53 -14.04
CA PRO A 38 -8.27 6.83 -13.31
C PRO A 38 -8.55 7.16 -11.84
N THR A 39 -7.69 6.73 -10.94
CA THR A 39 -7.82 7.02 -9.50
C THR A 39 -6.46 7.22 -8.85
N THR A 40 -6.39 8.13 -7.89
CA THR A 40 -5.21 8.29 -7.04
C THR A 40 -5.13 7.17 -6.01
N CYS A 41 -3.97 6.54 -5.91
CA CYS A 41 -3.66 5.47 -4.99
C CYS A 41 -2.32 5.70 -4.29
N THR A 42 -2.15 5.04 -3.16
CA THR A 42 -0.85 4.83 -2.51
C THR A 42 -0.44 3.38 -2.66
N PHE A 43 0.87 3.15 -2.68
CA PHE A 43 1.48 1.82 -2.67
C PHE A 43 2.32 1.71 -1.41
N GLN A 44 1.89 0.86 -0.48
CA GLN A 44 2.56 0.67 0.81
C GLN A 44 3.14 -0.74 0.87
N THR A 45 4.41 -0.88 1.26
CA THR A 45 5.06 -2.17 1.46
C THR A 45 4.33 -2.94 2.56
N LEU A 46 3.97 -4.20 2.31
CA LEU A 46 3.20 -4.98 3.28
C LEU A 46 3.99 -5.23 4.57
N ASN A 47 5.30 -5.46 4.45
CA ASN A 47 6.16 -5.87 5.57
C ASN A 47 6.51 -4.71 6.52
N THR A 48 6.88 -3.56 5.97
CA THR A 48 7.36 -2.42 6.78
C THR A 48 6.35 -1.29 6.91
N GLY A 49 5.27 -1.29 6.12
CA GLY A 49 4.27 -0.23 6.17
C GLY A 49 4.77 1.10 5.60
N ASN A 50 5.81 1.08 4.77
CA ASN A 50 6.35 2.29 4.17
C ASN A 50 5.78 2.50 2.77
N PHE A 51 5.59 3.74 2.37
CA PHE A 51 5.07 4.11 1.07
C PHE A 51 6.18 4.18 0.02
N LEU A 52 5.85 3.76 -1.19
CA LEU A 52 6.65 4.11 -2.37
C LEU A 52 6.55 5.63 -2.60
N THR A 53 7.68 6.27 -2.86
CA THR A 53 7.79 7.71 -3.10
C THR A 53 8.41 7.93 -4.47
N ALA A 54 7.72 8.62 -5.38
CA ALA A 54 8.33 9.10 -6.62
C ALA A 54 9.25 10.29 -6.30
N VAL A 55 10.56 10.07 -6.35
CA VAL A 55 11.54 11.09 -5.94
C VAL A 55 11.39 12.35 -6.79
N GLY A 56 11.27 13.52 -6.15
CA GLY A 56 11.04 14.78 -6.84
C GLY A 56 9.72 14.88 -7.62
N GLY A 57 8.78 13.95 -7.36
CA GLY A 57 7.52 13.83 -8.09
C GLY A 57 7.60 13.00 -9.38
N GLY A 58 8.75 12.42 -9.71
CA GLY A 58 9.01 11.67 -10.95
C GLY A 58 9.87 12.45 -11.95
N GLY A 59 9.91 11.98 -13.19
CA GLY A 59 10.74 12.54 -14.27
C GLY A 59 12.20 12.08 -14.20
N ARG A 60 12.46 10.89 -13.63
CA ARG A 60 13.81 10.44 -13.27
C ARG A 60 14.10 9.03 -13.81
N THR A 61 15.34 8.83 -14.22
CA THR A 61 15.94 7.53 -14.59
C THR A 61 16.96 7.03 -13.56
N THR A 62 17.38 7.89 -12.63
CA THR A 62 18.23 7.54 -11.49
C THR A 62 17.61 8.10 -10.21
N ASP A 63 17.81 7.39 -9.10
CA ASP A 63 17.18 7.74 -7.82
C ASP A 63 15.67 7.99 -7.98
N VAL A 64 14.98 6.95 -8.47
CA VAL A 64 13.65 7.04 -9.09
C VAL A 64 12.52 6.91 -8.06
N ILE A 65 12.63 5.89 -7.21
CA ILE A 65 11.66 5.58 -6.17
C ILE A 65 12.37 5.30 -4.85
N HIS A 66 11.83 5.82 -3.75
CA HIS A 66 12.16 5.40 -2.38
C HIS A 66 11.02 4.61 -1.74
N SER A 67 11.30 3.91 -0.64
CA SER A 67 10.31 3.14 0.13
C SER A 67 10.42 3.39 1.63
N ASN A 68 10.89 4.55 2.08
CA ASN A 68 11.12 4.88 3.49
C ASN A 68 10.10 5.85 4.09
N ALA A 69 9.15 6.35 3.30
CA ALA A 69 8.13 7.25 3.79
C ALA A 69 7.11 6.50 4.68
N THR A 70 6.83 7.01 5.88
CA THR A 70 5.84 6.42 6.81
C THR A 70 4.47 7.09 6.72
N VAL A 71 4.36 8.17 5.96
CA VAL A 71 3.12 8.94 5.76
C VAL A 71 3.00 9.28 4.28
N ALA A 72 1.83 9.03 3.70
CA ALA A 72 1.54 9.41 2.33
C ALA A 72 1.35 10.93 2.19
N ARG A 73 2.27 11.59 1.50
CA ARG A 73 2.18 12.99 1.09
C ARG A 73 2.01 13.05 -0.42
N SER A 74 2.39 14.16 -1.04
CA SER A 74 2.16 14.40 -2.47
C SER A 74 2.93 13.42 -3.36
N TRP A 75 4.12 12.98 -2.96
CA TRP A 75 4.99 12.12 -3.78
C TRP A 75 4.74 10.63 -3.60
N GLU A 76 3.99 10.25 -2.56
CA GLU A 76 3.55 8.87 -2.30
C GLU A 76 2.22 8.55 -2.99
N ARG A 77 1.65 9.52 -3.70
CA ARG A 77 0.38 9.41 -4.42
C ARG A 77 0.63 9.25 -5.91
N PHE A 78 0.10 8.18 -6.46
CA PHE A 78 0.20 7.81 -7.87
C PHE A 78 -1.20 7.69 -8.47
N THR A 79 -1.39 8.12 -9.71
CA THR A 79 -2.63 7.89 -10.44
C THR A 79 -2.52 6.55 -11.17
N VAL A 80 -3.38 5.60 -10.83
CA VAL A 80 -3.54 4.36 -11.58
C VAL A 80 -4.47 4.63 -12.75
N VAL A 81 -4.01 4.34 -13.97
CA VAL A 81 -4.69 4.60 -15.23
C VAL A 81 -4.92 3.26 -15.94
N ASP A 82 -6.14 3.00 -16.44
CA ASP A 82 -6.40 1.82 -17.26
C ASP A 82 -5.66 1.91 -18.60
N ALA A 83 -4.97 0.83 -18.99
CA ALA A 83 -4.30 0.74 -20.28
C ALA A 83 -5.25 0.47 -21.45
N GLY A 84 -6.53 0.16 -21.17
CA GLY A 84 -7.57 -0.08 -22.16
C GLY A 84 -7.52 -1.47 -22.79
N ASP A 85 -6.65 -2.36 -22.29
CA ASP A 85 -6.56 -3.78 -22.69
C ASP A 85 -7.25 -4.72 -21.68
N GLY A 86 -7.85 -4.17 -20.63
CA GLY A 86 -8.64 -4.89 -19.63
C GLY A 86 -7.84 -5.65 -18.59
N VAL A 87 -6.50 -5.66 -18.67
CA VAL A 87 -5.63 -6.41 -17.77
C VAL A 87 -4.46 -5.60 -17.22
N HIS A 88 -4.01 -4.56 -17.92
CA HIS A 88 -2.89 -3.73 -17.51
C HIS A 88 -3.30 -2.31 -17.12
N PHE A 89 -2.42 -1.70 -16.33
CA PHE A 89 -2.57 -0.35 -15.81
C PHE A 89 -1.24 0.38 -15.92
N GLY A 90 -1.32 1.69 -16.13
CA GLY A 90 -0.22 2.61 -15.92
C GLY A 90 -0.21 3.12 -14.48
N ILE A 91 0.98 3.23 -13.89
CA ILE A 91 1.18 3.87 -12.58
C ILE A 91 1.84 5.22 -12.82
N LYS A 92 1.05 6.30 -12.72
CA LYS A 92 1.47 7.65 -13.08
C LYS A 92 1.85 8.47 -11.83
N THR A 93 3.01 9.07 -11.80
CA THR A 93 3.44 10.00 -10.76
C THR A 93 2.63 11.29 -10.80
N LEU A 94 2.70 12.09 -9.72
CA LEU A 94 1.96 13.34 -9.61
C LEU A 94 2.34 14.36 -10.70
N THR A 95 3.60 14.40 -11.14
CA THR A 95 4.06 15.31 -12.21
C THR A 95 3.67 14.84 -13.61
N GLY A 96 3.05 13.66 -13.70
CA GLY A 96 2.43 13.17 -14.92
C GLY A 96 3.29 12.23 -15.75
N ASN A 97 4.31 11.62 -15.15
CA ASN A 97 5.11 10.60 -15.81
C ASN A 97 4.72 9.20 -15.33
N PHE A 98 4.82 8.19 -16.18
CA PHE A 98 4.54 6.81 -15.85
C PHE A 98 5.78 6.13 -15.28
N LEU A 99 5.55 5.21 -14.34
CA LEU A 99 6.52 4.21 -13.98
C LEU A 99 6.78 3.31 -15.20
N THR A 100 8.04 3.02 -15.47
CA THR A 100 8.47 2.17 -16.58
C THR A 100 9.26 1.00 -15.99
N ALA A 101 8.87 -0.24 -16.26
CA ALA A 101 9.71 -1.41 -16.00
C ALA A 101 10.76 -1.52 -17.10
N VAL A 102 12.01 -1.21 -16.80
CA VAL A 102 13.07 -1.13 -17.82
C VAL A 102 13.22 -2.49 -18.50
N GLY A 103 13.17 -2.50 -19.84
CA GLY A 103 13.26 -3.75 -20.62
C GLY A 103 12.05 -4.69 -20.47
N GLY A 104 10.97 -4.24 -19.82
CA GLY A 104 9.77 -5.04 -19.55
C GLY A 104 9.77 -5.80 -18.22
N GLY A 105 10.86 -5.75 -17.44
CA GLY A 105 11.04 -6.46 -16.17
C GLY A 105 12.33 -7.30 -16.14
N GLY A 106 12.46 -8.17 -15.14
CA GLY A 106 13.55 -9.15 -15.04
C GLY A 106 14.88 -8.59 -14.51
N ARG A 107 14.84 -7.45 -13.79
CA ARG A 107 16.05 -6.68 -13.43
C ARG A 107 16.18 -6.45 -11.93
N THR A 108 17.42 -6.49 -11.46
CA THR A 108 17.86 -6.07 -10.10
C THR A 108 18.65 -4.77 -10.10
N THR A 109 19.05 -4.28 -11.27
CA THR A 109 19.72 -2.98 -11.45
C THR A 109 19.05 -2.23 -12.59
N ASP A 110 18.96 -0.91 -12.48
CA ASP A 110 18.24 -0.07 -13.45
C ASP A 110 16.83 -0.63 -13.71
N VAL A 111 16.06 -0.76 -12.63
CA VAL A 111 14.85 -1.59 -12.56
C VAL A 111 13.63 -0.83 -13.08
N VAL A 112 13.45 0.40 -12.59
CA VAL A 112 12.31 1.25 -12.94
C VAL A 112 12.75 2.67 -13.24
N HIS A 113 12.08 3.31 -14.20
CA HIS A 113 12.18 4.75 -14.49
C HIS A 113 10.83 5.44 -14.27
N THR A 114 10.81 6.78 -14.22
CA THR A 114 9.59 7.59 -14.06
C THR A 114 9.56 8.79 -15.02
N ASP A 115 10.13 8.70 -16.21
CA ASP A 115 10.24 9.81 -17.17
C ASP A 115 9.34 9.64 -18.42
N ALA A 116 8.69 8.50 -18.57
CA ALA A 116 7.76 8.26 -19.67
C ALA A 116 6.49 9.12 -19.55
N THR A 117 6.10 9.84 -20.59
CA THR A 117 4.87 10.68 -20.59
C THR A 117 3.66 9.97 -21.21
N LEU A 118 3.88 8.82 -21.84
CA LEU A 118 2.87 8.02 -22.52
C LEU A 118 2.83 6.61 -21.92
N LEU A 119 1.63 6.03 -21.86
CA LEU A 119 1.43 4.65 -21.44
C LEU A 119 1.68 3.71 -22.62
N GLN A 120 2.89 3.16 -22.72
CA GLN A 120 3.28 2.21 -23.78
C GLN A 120 3.53 0.81 -23.20
N ALA A 121 4.33 -0.01 -23.88
CA ALA A 121 4.52 -1.41 -23.52
C ALA A 121 5.19 -1.60 -22.15
N TRP A 122 6.19 -0.78 -21.81
CA TRP A 122 6.96 -0.95 -20.57
C TRP A 122 6.37 -0.21 -19.37
N GLU A 123 5.39 0.66 -19.61
CA GLU A 123 4.65 1.38 -18.56
C GLU A 123 3.42 0.61 -18.06
N LYS A 124 3.16 -0.56 -18.64
CA LYS A 124 2.05 -1.44 -18.29
C LYS A 124 2.43 -2.37 -17.15
N PHE A 125 1.56 -2.47 -16.16
CA PHE A 125 1.67 -3.41 -15.04
C PHE A 125 0.33 -4.10 -14.82
N ALA A 126 0.35 -5.38 -14.46
CA ALA A 126 -0.84 -6.06 -13.95
C ALA A 126 -0.85 -5.99 -12.40
N LEU A 127 -2.00 -5.67 -11.82
CA LEU A 127 -2.20 -5.65 -10.37
C LEU A 127 -2.93 -6.93 -9.94
N ILE A 128 -2.19 -7.89 -9.40
CA ILE A 128 -2.71 -9.22 -9.08
C ILE A 128 -3.09 -9.29 -7.60
N ARG A 129 -4.39 -9.41 -7.33
CA ARG A 129 -4.93 -9.43 -5.97
C ARG A 129 -4.49 -10.68 -5.19
N GLN A 130 -3.95 -10.47 -3.99
CA GLN A 130 -3.53 -11.54 -3.06
C GLN A 130 -4.50 -11.75 -1.89
N GLY A 131 -5.45 -10.83 -1.69
CA GLY A 131 -6.42 -10.83 -0.59
C GLY A 131 -6.41 -9.51 0.16
N GLY A 132 -7.54 -9.13 0.79
CA GLY A 132 -7.67 -7.81 1.42
C GLY A 132 -7.38 -6.67 0.45
N ASP A 133 -6.50 -5.76 0.85
CA ASP A 133 -5.92 -4.66 0.07
C ASP A 133 -4.52 -4.97 -0.50
N GLY A 134 -4.05 -6.22 -0.41
CA GLY A 134 -2.76 -6.67 -0.92
C GLY A 134 -2.78 -7.06 -2.40
N PHE A 135 -1.83 -6.51 -3.16
CA PHE A 135 -1.61 -6.77 -4.58
C PHE A 135 -0.14 -7.04 -4.87
N ALA A 136 0.13 -7.98 -5.76
CA ALA A 136 1.40 -8.08 -6.45
C ALA A 136 1.37 -7.21 -7.72
N ILE A 137 2.49 -6.57 -8.03
CA ILE A 137 2.62 -5.73 -9.22
C ILE A 137 3.47 -6.51 -10.22
N GLN A 138 2.84 -7.04 -11.25
CA GLN A 138 3.50 -7.83 -12.27
C GLN A 138 3.91 -6.94 -13.45
N THR A 139 5.15 -7.08 -13.91
CA THR A 139 5.67 -6.46 -15.12
C THR A 139 5.21 -7.23 -16.35
N VAL A 140 5.27 -6.62 -17.53
CA VAL A 140 4.79 -7.23 -18.79
C VAL A 140 5.53 -8.51 -19.20
N ASP A 141 6.76 -8.71 -18.72
CA ASP A 141 7.53 -9.93 -18.94
C ASP A 141 7.18 -11.08 -17.97
N GLY A 142 6.26 -10.84 -17.04
CA GLY A 142 5.74 -11.84 -16.11
C GLY A 142 6.41 -11.86 -14.73
N HIS A 143 7.44 -11.06 -14.49
CA HIS A 143 8.06 -10.94 -13.17
C HIS A 143 7.28 -9.98 -12.25
N TYR A 144 7.64 -9.94 -10.97
CA TYR A 144 7.00 -9.12 -9.96
C TYR A 144 7.95 -8.06 -9.42
N LEU A 145 7.40 -6.87 -9.12
CA LEU A 145 8.13 -5.89 -8.34
C LEU A 145 8.32 -6.39 -6.91
N THR A 146 9.55 -6.31 -6.42
CA THR A 146 9.93 -6.70 -5.06
C THR A 146 10.33 -5.47 -4.28
N ALA A 147 9.73 -5.20 -3.12
CA ALA A 147 10.24 -4.23 -2.16
C ALA A 147 11.45 -4.84 -1.43
N VAL A 148 12.67 -4.48 -1.84
CA VAL A 148 13.90 -5.08 -1.33
C VAL A 148 13.95 -4.96 0.20
N GLY A 149 14.23 -6.07 0.89
CA GLY A 149 14.26 -6.10 2.36
C GLY A 149 12.91 -5.84 3.04
N GLY A 150 11.81 -5.85 2.29
CA GLY A 150 10.47 -5.49 2.77
C GLY A 150 10.16 -4.00 2.77
N GLY A 151 11.05 -3.15 2.24
CA GLY A 151 10.93 -1.68 2.21
C GLY A 151 11.80 -0.96 3.23
N GLY A 152 11.58 0.34 3.41
CA GLY A 152 12.37 1.20 4.30
C GLY A 152 13.67 1.72 3.69
N ARG A 153 13.78 1.70 2.36
CA ARG A 153 15.05 1.92 1.64
C ARG A 153 15.00 3.15 0.74
N THR A 154 16.14 3.81 0.58
CA THR A 154 16.37 4.89 -0.41
C THR A 154 17.36 4.49 -1.50
N THR A 155 18.08 3.38 -1.31
CA THR A 155 18.97 2.76 -2.30
C THR A 155 18.58 1.30 -2.45
N ASP A 156 18.73 0.76 -3.67
CA ASP A 156 18.37 -0.63 -3.96
C ASP A 156 16.95 -0.96 -3.45
N VAL A 157 15.98 -0.19 -3.96
CA VAL A 157 14.65 -0.04 -3.35
C VAL A 157 13.67 -1.07 -3.87
N VAL A 158 13.69 -1.29 -5.18
CA VAL A 158 12.82 -2.24 -5.87
C VAL A 158 13.61 -3.11 -6.84
N HIS A 159 13.28 -4.39 -6.91
CA HIS A 159 13.68 -5.30 -7.99
C HIS A 159 12.47 -5.69 -8.83
N SER A 160 12.69 -6.35 -9.97
CA SER A 160 11.66 -6.79 -10.91
C SER A 160 11.94 -8.19 -11.49
N ASP A 161 12.77 -9.01 -10.84
CA ASP A 161 13.20 -10.33 -11.30
C ASP A 161 12.52 -11.49 -10.54
N ALA A 162 11.63 -11.18 -9.59
CA ALA A 162 10.90 -12.21 -8.86
C ALA A 162 9.91 -12.95 -9.80
N THR A 163 9.95 -14.27 -9.80
CA THR A 163 9.01 -15.14 -10.56
C THR A 163 7.89 -15.72 -9.70
N LEU A 164 8.01 -15.56 -8.37
CA LEU A 164 7.04 -16.03 -7.39
C LEU A 164 6.64 -14.86 -6.49
N ILE A 165 5.37 -14.85 -6.08
CA ILE A 165 4.85 -13.87 -5.15
C ILE A 165 5.13 -14.37 -3.72
N GLN A 166 5.97 -13.64 -2.99
CA GLN A 166 6.21 -13.83 -1.57
C GLN A 166 5.83 -12.56 -0.81
N SER A 167 6.26 -12.42 0.45
CA SER A 167 5.85 -11.27 1.28
C SER A 167 6.36 -9.93 0.74
N TRP A 168 7.51 -9.91 0.05
CA TRP A 168 8.13 -8.67 -0.43
C TRP A 168 7.57 -8.19 -1.78
N GLU A 169 6.88 -9.07 -2.50
CA GLU A 169 6.19 -8.77 -3.76
C GLU A 169 4.78 -8.25 -3.54
N ILE A 170 4.33 -8.13 -2.28
CA ILE A 170 2.98 -7.69 -1.94
C ILE A 170 3.00 -6.24 -1.43
N PHE A 171 2.22 -5.40 -2.09
CA PHE A 171 1.96 -4.03 -1.73
C PHE A 171 0.49 -3.87 -1.33
N ARG A 172 0.23 -3.12 -0.26
CA ARG A 172 -1.11 -2.60 -0.01
C ARG A 172 -1.37 -1.46 -0.99
N VAL A 173 -2.39 -1.62 -1.83
CA VAL A 173 -2.78 -0.62 -2.81
C VAL A 173 -4.09 -0.01 -2.37
N GLN A 174 -4.04 1.25 -1.93
CA GLN A 174 -5.21 1.96 -1.43
C GLN A 174 -5.56 3.11 -2.36
N CYS A 175 -6.71 3.00 -3.01
CA CYS A 175 -7.17 3.92 -4.04
C CYS A 175 -8.37 4.76 -3.59
N GLY A 176 -8.64 5.84 -4.30
CA GLY A 176 -9.77 6.72 -4.00
C GLY A 176 -9.60 7.42 -2.67
N LEU A 177 -8.38 7.84 -2.36
CA LEU A 177 -8.04 8.43 -1.07
C LEU A 177 -8.84 9.72 -0.83
N THR A 178 -9.41 9.84 0.37
CA THR A 178 -10.13 11.01 0.87
C THR A 178 -9.63 11.34 2.27
N THR A 179 -9.84 12.58 2.71
CA THR A 179 -9.41 13.04 4.02
C THR A 179 -10.56 12.94 5.00
N VAL A 180 -10.29 12.39 6.20
CA VAL A 180 -11.28 12.38 7.28
C VAL A 180 -11.61 13.82 7.67
N PRO A 181 -12.89 14.24 7.60
CA PRO A 181 -13.29 15.59 7.96
C PRO A 181 -13.13 15.81 9.47
N ASN A 182 -12.97 17.08 9.87
CA ASN A 182 -13.06 17.42 11.28
C ASN A 182 -14.54 17.51 11.69
N VAL A 183 -14.97 16.57 12.53
CA VAL A 183 -16.34 16.48 13.07
C VAL A 183 -16.38 16.68 14.59
N GLN A 184 -15.25 17.06 15.21
CA GLN A 184 -15.21 17.32 16.64
C GLN A 184 -16.10 18.51 16.99
N GLY A 185 -16.94 18.35 18.02
CA GLY A 185 -17.91 19.36 18.46
C GLY A 185 -19.22 19.36 17.68
N PHE A 186 -19.36 18.50 16.65
CA PHE A 186 -20.63 18.36 15.94
C PHE A 186 -21.56 17.44 16.72
N ASP A 187 -22.87 17.59 16.50
CA ASP A 187 -23.86 16.58 16.87
C ASP A 187 -23.73 15.33 15.97
N ASP A 188 -24.21 14.18 16.45
CA ASP A 188 -24.17 12.89 15.74
C ASP A 188 -24.71 12.99 14.30
N ALA A 189 -25.84 13.67 14.07
CA ALA A 189 -26.44 13.75 12.74
C ALA A 189 -25.56 14.55 11.77
N SER A 190 -25.08 15.73 12.20
CA SER A 190 -24.17 16.57 11.42
C SER A 190 -22.82 15.87 11.16
N ALA A 191 -22.28 15.16 12.15
CA ALA A 191 -21.03 14.41 12.01
C ALA A 191 -21.17 13.27 10.99
N ARG A 192 -22.25 12.48 11.07
CA ARG A 192 -22.55 11.42 10.10
C ARG A 192 -22.69 11.97 8.68
N GLN A 193 -23.40 13.09 8.52
CA GLN A 193 -23.56 13.72 7.23
C GLN A 193 -22.22 14.17 6.64
N ALA A 194 -21.35 14.80 7.45
CA ALA A 194 -20.02 15.21 7.01
C ALA A 194 -19.14 14.02 6.59
N ILE A 195 -19.18 12.91 7.32
CA ILE A 195 -18.44 11.68 7.01
C ILE A 195 -18.91 11.09 5.66
N VAL A 196 -20.23 10.92 5.49
CA VAL A 196 -20.80 10.37 4.25
C VAL A 196 -20.52 11.30 3.06
N ALA A 197 -20.62 12.62 3.24
CA ALA A 197 -20.31 13.61 2.22
C ALA A 197 -18.83 13.56 1.78
N ALA A 198 -17.91 13.20 2.69
CA ALA A 198 -16.50 12.97 2.38
C ALA A 198 -16.23 11.64 1.63
N GLY A 199 -17.27 10.83 1.38
CA GLY A 199 -17.17 9.52 0.76
C GLY A 199 -16.69 8.43 1.73
N LEU A 200 -16.86 8.63 3.03
CA LEU A 200 -16.48 7.69 4.08
C LEU A 200 -17.71 6.99 4.66
N ALA A 201 -17.49 5.88 5.35
CA ALA A 201 -18.54 5.18 6.07
C ALA A 201 -18.51 5.59 7.55
N VAL A 202 -19.68 5.67 8.17
CA VAL A 202 -19.75 5.80 9.63
C VAL A 202 -19.49 4.43 10.24
N GLY A 203 -18.52 4.38 11.15
CA GLY A 203 -18.14 3.18 11.87
C GLY A 203 -18.96 2.98 13.15
N SER A 204 -18.31 2.42 14.17
CA SER A 204 -18.93 2.29 15.49
C SER A 204 -19.05 3.66 16.16
N VAL A 205 -20.13 3.84 16.92
CA VAL A 205 -20.30 4.98 17.83
C VAL A 205 -20.19 4.48 19.25
N THR A 206 -19.30 5.11 20.01
CA THR A 206 -19.04 4.80 21.41
C THR A 206 -19.26 6.06 22.25
N PHE A 207 -19.54 5.88 23.54
CA PHE A 207 -19.79 7.01 24.42
C PHE A 207 -18.68 7.16 25.48
N ASP A 208 -18.36 8.41 25.78
CA ASP A 208 -17.47 8.87 26.84
C ASP A 208 -18.31 9.47 27.97
N ASN A 209 -18.06 9.03 29.20
CA ASN A 209 -18.73 9.46 30.42
C ASN A 209 -17.85 10.34 31.31
N THR A 210 -16.87 11.03 30.73
CA THR A 210 -15.99 11.96 31.44
C THR A 210 -16.52 13.40 31.44
N CYS A 211 -17.78 13.62 31.06
CA CYS A 211 -18.45 14.92 31.08
C CYS A 211 -17.67 16.05 30.37
N LYS A 212 -17.17 15.77 29.17
CA LYS A 212 -16.45 16.76 28.36
C LYS A 212 -17.37 17.72 27.60
N ASP A 213 -18.59 17.28 27.29
CA ASP A 213 -19.56 18.05 26.50
C ASP A 213 -20.99 17.52 26.74
N VAL A 214 -22.00 18.14 26.14
CA VAL A 214 -23.41 17.71 26.21
C VAL A 214 -23.61 16.38 25.47
N PHE A 215 -24.68 15.66 25.82
CA PHE A 215 -25.02 14.39 25.19
C PHE A 215 -25.06 14.46 23.66
N GLY A 216 -24.44 13.49 22.99
CA GLY A 216 -24.46 13.36 21.53
C GLY A 216 -23.44 14.25 20.79
N THR A 217 -22.65 15.05 21.51
CA THR A 217 -21.54 15.80 20.90
C THR A 217 -20.36 14.87 20.63
N VAL A 218 -19.84 14.89 19.40
CA VAL A 218 -18.64 14.15 19.01
C VAL A 218 -17.40 14.75 19.66
N LEU A 219 -16.72 13.95 20.48
CA LEU A 219 -15.48 14.33 21.16
C LEU A 219 -14.25 13.98 20.33
N PHE A 220 -14.26 12.79 19.70
CA PHE A 220 -13.15 12.29 18.89
C PHE A 220 -13.66 11.41 17.76
N SER A 221 -12.88 11.35 16.68
CA SER A 221 -13.05 10.38 15.59
C SER A 221 -11.83 9.47 15.50
N THR A 222 -12.02 8.25 15.01
CA THR A 222 -10.92 7.33 14.66
C THR A 222 -11.24 6.64 13.34
N PRO A 223 -10.45 6.87 12.27
CA PRO A 223 -9.25 7.70 12.22
C PRO A 223 -9.52 9.19 12.51
N GLY A 224 -8.50 9.92 12.97
CA GLY A 224 -8.63 11.32 13.38
C GLY A 224 -8.79 12.25 12.18
N ALA A 225 -9.33 13.45 12.42
CA ALA A 225 -9.45 14.50 11.40
C ALA A 225 -8.11 14.75 10.67
N GLY A 226 -8.17 14.96 9.36
CA GLY A 226 -6.98 15.16 8.52
C GLY A 226 -6.26 13.87 8.09
N THR A 227 -6.62 12.72 8.67
CA THR A 227 -6.07 11.43 8.23
C THR A 227 -6.53 11.13 6.81
N THR A 228 -5.62 10.76 5.91
CA THR A 228 -5.97 10.29 4.56
C THR A 228 -6.28 8.79 4.62
N VAL A 229 -7.46 8.39 4.13
CA VAL A 229 -7.91 7.00 4.11
C VAL A 229 -8.57 6.67 2.76
N ALA A 230 -8.74 5.40 2.44
CA ALA A 230 -9.47 4.99 1.24
C ALA A 230 -10.96 5.39 1.33
N ARG A 231 -11.58 5.72 0.20
CA ARG A 231 -13.03 5.92 0.13
C ARG A 231 -13.76 4.70 0.70
N GLY A 232 -14.83 4.94 1.44
CA GLY A 232 -15.60 3.91 2.13
C GLY A 232 -14.98 3.40 3.44
N SER A 233 -13.79 3.89 3.84
CA SER A 233 -13.24 3.56 5.16
C SER A 233 -14.19 4.00 6.27
N ALA A 234 -14.30 3.17 7.31
CA ALA A 234 -15.10 3.47 8.48
C ALA A 234 -14.40 4.53 9.37
N VAL A 235 -15.17 5.53 9.80
CA VAL A 235 -14.79 6.51 10.82
C VAL A 235 -15.62 6.24 12.06
N ASN A 236 -14.98 5.73 13.10
CA ASN A 236 -15.61 5.51 14.40
C ASN A 236 -15.72 6.83 15.16
N LEU A 237 -16.82 7.01 15.88
CA LEU A 237 -17.09 8.19 16.69
C LEU A 237 -17.04 7.85 18.18
N ARG A 238 -16.50 8.79 18.95
CA ARG A 238 -16.60 8.79 20.41
C ARG A 238 -17.31 10.06 20.84
N GLU A 239 -18.53 9.89 21.31
CA GLU A 239 -19.45 10.97 21.69
C GLU A 239 -19.54 11.13 23.19
N SER A 240 -20.02 12.28 23.66
CA SER A 240 -20.37 12.43 25.07
C SER A 240 -21.66 11.68 25.40
N SER A 241 -21.63 10.90 26.47
CA SER A 241 -22.81 10.24 27.04
C SER A 241 -23.73 11.20 27.81
N GLY A 242 -23.29 12.44 28.06
CA GLY A 242 -24.03 13.40 28.89
C GLY A 242 -24.22 12.99 30.35
N VAL A 243 -23.60 11.88 30.77
CA VAL A 243 -23.59 11.38 32.15
C VAL A 243 -22.18 11.06 32.61
N ASP A 244 -21.96 11.04 33.92
CA ASP A 244 -20.71 10.59 34.51
C ASP A 244 -20.63 9.06 34.66
N ALA A 245 -19.53 8.56 35.22
CA ALA A 245 -19.33 7.13 35.50
C ALA A 245 -20.35 6.52 36.49
N GLN A 246 -21.11 7.35 37.19
CA GLN A 246 -22.16 6.94 38.12
C GLN A 246 -23.58 7.11 37.52
N GLY A 247 -23.67 7.52 36.25
CA GLY A 247 -24.95 7.75 35.56
C GLY A 247 -25.63 9.07 35.92
N ARG A 248 -24.94 10.01 36.58
CA ARG A 248 -25.48 11.33 36.92
C ARG A 248 -25.34 12.27 35.73
N PRO A 249 -26.32 13.16 35.45
CA PRO A 249 -26.19 14.15 34.39
C PRO A 249 -24.93 15.00 34.55
N CYS A 250 -24.23 15.23 33.44
CA CYS A 250 -23.05 16.08 33.43
C CYS A 250 -23.41 17.53 33.74
N VAL A 251 -22.56 18.18 34.55
CA VAL A 251 -22.58 19.62 34.79
C VAL A 251 -21.37 20.20 34.08
N LEU A 252 -21.62 20.91 32.97
CA LEU A 252 -20.56 21.56 32.21
C LEU A 252 -20.27 22.94 32.81
N PRO A 253 -18.99 23.35 32.89
CA PRO A 253 -18.58 24.65 33.40
C PRO A 253 -18.97 25.82 32.50
#